data_AF-A0A3M4SB50-F1
#
_entry.id   AF-A0A3M4SB50-F1
#
_cell.length_a   1.000
_cell.length_b   1.000
_cell.length_c   1.000
_cell.angle_alpha   90.00
_cell.angle_beta   90.00
_cell.angle_gamma   90.00
#
_symmetry.space_group_name_H-M   'P 1'
#
loop_
_entity.id
_entity.type
_entity.pdbx_description
1 polymer ?
#
loop_
_entity_poly.entity_id
_entity_poly.type
_entity_poly.pdbx_seq_one_letter_code
_entity_poly.pdbx_strand_id
1 'polypeptide(L)' 'MTASTSVHSNAFNFLSYVQSGVDPRTGQYTVAITLPDVKTNGLRGPGMPLALNYNPLNRQDSGFGKL' A
#
# COMPACT_ATOMS: atom_id res chain seq x y z
N MET A 1 -5.21 28.34 -21.86
CA MET A 1 -6.23 27.82 -20.93
C MET A 1 -6.36 26.33 -21.16
N THR A 2 -5.60 25.51 -20.44
CA THR A 2 -5.75 24.05 -20.50
C THR A 2 -6.64 23.68 -19.32
N ALA A 3 -7.87 23.27 -19.60
CA ALA A 3 -8.82 22.83 -18.59
C ALA A 3 -8.17 21.67 -17.81
N SER A 4 -7.72 21.96 -16.59
CA SER A 4 -7.40 20.95 -15.59
C SER A 4 -8.71 20.26 -15.25
N THR A 5 -9.07 19.24 -16.00
CA THR A 5 -10.09 18.29 -15.61
C THR A 5 -9.57 17.61 -14.35
N SER A 6 -9.91 18.17 -13.19
CA SER A 6 -9.64 17.56 -11.91
C SER A 6 -10.50 16.30 -11.85
N VAL A 7 -9.96 15.20 -12.35
CA VAL A 7 -10.58 13.88 -12.25
C VAL A 7 -10.55 13.54 -10.76
N HIS A 8 -11.63 13.85 -10.06
CA HIS A 8 -11.83 13.49 -8.67
C HIS A 8 -12.27 12.03 -8.63
N SER A 9 -11.30 11.11 -8.59
CA SER A 9 -11.54 9.69 -8.41
C SER A 9 -11.07 9.23 -7.04
N ASN A 10 -11.86 8.39 -6.38
CA ASN A 10 -11.42 7.71 -5.16
C ASN A 10 -10.22 6.77 -5.40
N ALA A 11 -9.88 6.47 -6.66
CA ALA A 11 -8.62 5.80 -6.99
C ALA A 11 -7.39 6.63 -6.57
N PHE A 12 -7.49 7.96 -6.50
CA PHE A 12 -6.40 8.82 -6.03
C PHE A 12 -6.21 8.79 -4.51
N ASN A 13 -7.20 8.31 -3.73
CA ASN A 13 -6.99 8.02 -2.30
C ASN A 13 -6.05 6.84 -2.08
N PHE A 14 -5.73 6.04 -3.10
CA PHE A 14 -4.81 4.91 -3.00
C PHE A 14 -3.43 5.34 -2.45
N LEU A 15 -2.94 6.51 -2.86
CA LEU A 15 -1.67 7.06 -2.36
C LEU A 15 -1.66 7.30 -0.85
N SER A 16 -2.82 7.59 -0.24
CA SER A 16 -2.92 7.73 1.23
C SER A 16 -2.67 6.42 1.97
N TYR A 17 -2.80 5.28 1.29
CA TYR A 17 -2.53 3.97 1.87
C TYR A 17 -1.10 3.48 1.63
N VAL A 18 -0.30 4.25 0.88
CA VAL A 18 1.13 4.02 0.67
C VAL A 18 1.91 4.90 1.63
N GLN A 19 2.44 4.29 2.67
CA GLN A 19 3.32 4.95 3.63
C GLN A 19 4.75 4.49 3.38
N SER A 20 5.61 5.39 2.90
CA SER A 20 7.03 5.10 2.76
C SER A 20 7.86 6.09 3.56
N GLY A 21 9.05 5.65 3.94
CA GLY A 21 9.95 6.45 4.75
C GLY A 21 11.37 5.91 4.69
N VAL A 22 12.32 6.80 4.93
CA VAL A 22 13.71 6.44 5.17
C VAL A 22 13.97 6.67 6.65
N ASP A 23 14.45 5.65 7.35
CA ASP A 23 14.95 5.84 8.72
C ASP A 23 16.23 6.69 8.65
N PRO A 24 16.23 7.92 9.17
CA PRO A 24 17.37 8.84 9.05
C PRO A 24 18.62 8.36 9.81
N ARG A 25 18.50 7.40 10.73
CA ARG A 25 19.64 6.87 11.49
C ARG A 25 20.39 5.76 10.76
N THR A 26 19.70 5.02 9.91
CA THR A 26 20.23 3.82 9.24
C THR A 26 20.26 3.95 7.72
N GLY A 27 19.60 4.96 7.16
CA GLY A 27 19.43 5.13 5.71
C GLY A 27 18.53 4.07 5.09
N GLN A 28 17.80 3.30 5.90
CA GLN A 28 16.99 2.19 5.43
C GLN A 28 15.66 2.68 4.91
N TYR A 29 15.34 2.27 3.69
CA TYR A 29 14.03 2.51 3.10
C TYR A 29 13.03 1.46 3.56
N THR A 30 11.92 1.91 4.12
CA THR A 30 10.77 1.09 4.47
C THR A 30 9.56 1.57 3.70
N VAL A 31 8.73 0.65 3.22
CA VAL A 31 7.44 0.97 2.60
C VAL A 31 6.37 0.03 3.08
N ALA A 32 5.22 0.60 3.43
CA ALA A 32 4.02 -0.08 3.85
C ALA A 32 2.89 0.34 2.90
N ILE A 33 2.19 -0.62 2.33
CA ILE A 33 1.04 -0.42 1.44
C ILE A 33 -0.12 -1.18 2.06
N THR A 34 -1.13 -0.47 2.53
CA THR A 34 -2.35 -1.10 3.04
C THR A 34 -3.38 -1.16 1.93
N LEU A 35 -3.74 -2.34 1.47
CA LEU A 35 -4.81 -2.49 0.50
C LEU A 35 -6.17 -2.32 1.21
N PRO A 36 -7.17 -1.73 0.52
CA PRO A 36 -8.52 -1.67 1.04
C PRO A 36 -9.05 -3.09 1.27
N ASP A 37 -9.95 -3.23 2.25
CA ASP A 37 -10.55 -4.51 2.64
C ASP A 37 -11.08 -5.28 1.43
N VAL A 38 -10.43 -6.40 1.11
CA VAL A 38 -10.90 -7.26 0.02
C VAL A 38 -11.99 -8.13 0.58
N LYS A 39 -13.23 -7.82 0.20
CA LYS A 39 -14.37 -8.67 0.57
C LYS A 39 -14.44 -9.85 -0.39
N THR A 40 -14.14 -11.03 0.14
CA THR A 40 -14.24 -12.30 -0.58
C THR A 40 -15.71 -12.66 -0.84
N ASN A 41 -15.97 -13.62 -1.74
CA ASN A 41 -17.32 -14.14 -2.02
C ASN A 41 -18.36 -13.05 -2.43
N GLY A 42 -18.00 -12.18 -3.37
CA GLY A 42 -18.93 -11.18 -3.91
C GLY A 42 -19.44 -10.18 -2.87
N LEU A 43 -18.55 -9.62 -2.05
CA LEU A 43 -18.86 -8.70 -0.94
C LEU A 43 -19.56 -9.31 0.28
N ARG A 44 -19.77 -10.63 0.30
CA ARG A 44 -20.48 -11.33 1.39
C ARG A 44 -19.57 -12.11 2.33
N GLY A 45 -18.28 -12.21 2.01
CA GLY A 45 -17.27 -12.83 2.86
C GLY A 45 -16.71 -11.87 3.91
N PRO A 46 -15.91 -12.40 4.87
CA PRO A 46 -15.16 -11.57 5.79
C PRO A 46 -14.23 -10.63 5.01
N GLY A 47 -14.07 -9.41 5.51
CA GLY A 47 -13.06 -8.48 5.01
C GLY A 47 -11.69 -9.05 5.30
N MET A 48 -10.86 -9.16 4.26
CA MET A 48 -9.46 -9.53 4.42
C MET A 48 -8.60 -8.27 4.28
N PRO A 49 -8.07 -7.73 5.39
CA PRO A 49 -7.11 -6.64 5.33
C PRO A 49 -5.79 -7.18 4.77
N LEU A 50 -5.37 -6.65 3.63
CA LEU A 50 -4.12 -7.01 2.97
C LEU A 50 -3.13 -5.87 3.17
N ALA A 51 -1.95 -6.15 3.71
CA ALA A 51 -0.91 -5.15 3.88
C ALA A 51 0.43 -5.69 3.37
N LEU A 52 1.07 -4.91 2.50
CA LEU A 52 2.41 -5.17 1.98
C LEU A 52 3.39 -4.33 2.77
N ASN A 53 4.36 -4.94 3.42
CA ASN A 53 5.38 -4.21 4.16
C ASN A 53 6.76 -4.68 3.72
N TYR A 54 7.61 -3.74 3.37
CA TYR A 54 9.00 -3.96 3.04
C TYR A 54 9.89 -3.32 4.09
N ASN A 55 10.80 -4.12 4.63
CA ASN A 55 11.85 -3.70 5.54
C ASN A 55 13.14 -4.42 5.16
N PRO A 56 14.25 -3.72 4.86
CA PRO A 56 15.50 -4.33 4.43
C PRO A 56 16.16 -5.22 5.51
N LEU A 57 15.78 -5.07 6.78
CA LEU A 57 16.21 -5.96 7.86
C LEU A 57 15.39 -7.25 7.93
N ASN A 58 14.19 -7.25 7.33
CA ASN A 58 13.36 -8.43 7.28
C ASN A 58 13.74 -9.30 6.09
N ARG A 59 14.38 -10.44 6.39
CA ARG A 59 14.73 -11.46 5.38
C ARG A 59 13.64 -12.52 5.24
N GLN A 60 12.61 -12.50 6.07
CA GLN A 60 11.50 -13.44 5.98
C GLN A 60 10.53 -12.98 4.91
N ASP A 61 10.21 -13.90 4.00
CA ASP A 61 9.18 -13.70 3.01
C ASP A 61 7.82 -13.94 3.66
N SER A 62 7.12 -12.85 3.97
CA SER A 62 5.74 -12.90 4.47
C SER A 62 4.70 -12.93 3.34
N GLY A 63 5.10 -13.31 2.12
CA GLY A 63 4.20 -13.58 0.99
C GLY A 63 4.18 -12.54 -0.13
N PHE A 64 4.99 -11.48 -0.02
CA PHE A 64 5.12 -10.43 -1.04
C PHE A 64 6.56 -9.95 -1.24
N GLY A 65 7.54 -10.67 -0.67
CA GLY A 65 8.93 -10.27 -0.61
C GLY A 65 9.81 -10.96 -1.64
N LYS A 66 9.50 -10.82 -2.94
CA LYS A 66 10.53 -10.91 -4.00
C LYS A 66 10.04 -10.28 -5.31
N LEU A 67 10.97 -9.57 -5.96
CA LEU A 67 10.95 -9.26 -7.40
C LEU A 67 11.02 -10.55 -8.21
#